data_AF-A0A817XH67-F1
#
_entry.id   AF-A0A817XH67-F1
#
_cell.length_a   1.000
_cell.length_b   1.000
_cell.length_c   1.000
_cell.angle_alpha   90.00
_cell.angle_beta   90.00
_cell.angle_gamma   90.00
#
_symmetry.space_group_name_H-M   'P 1'
#
loop_
_entity.id
_entity.type
_entity.pdbx_description
1 polymer ?
#
loop_
_entity_poly.entity_id
_entity_poly.type
_entity_poly.pdbx_seq_one_letter_code
_entity_poly.pdbx_strand_id
1 'polypeptide(L)'
;MYLSATTATTAQSIASAFWSFDSNALELYNSGLDATLSGSPIYTTSFAGYGAAISFTRSSTQYVYITPKVLPFNSRSFTIEAWIYPV
;
A
#
# COMPACT_ATOMS: atom_id res chain seq x y z
N MET A 1 -12.67 -27.26 -30.77
CA MET A 1 -12.88 -26.64 -29.44
C MET A 1 -11.97 -25.41 -29.39
N TYR A 2 -12.53 -24.21 -29.46
CA TYR A 2 -11.74 -22.98 -29.38
C TYR A 2 -11.75 -22.49 -27.93
N LEU A 3 -10.57 -22.40 -27.31
CA LEU A 3 -10.40 -21.72 -26.03
C LEU A 3 -10.34 -20.22 -26.30
N SER A 4 -11.35 -19.48 -25.87
CA SER A 4 -11.32 -18.02 -25.84
C SER A 4 -10.44 -17.58 -24.67
N ALA A 5 -9.27 -17.01 -24.97
CA ALA A 5 -8.43 -16.35 -23.98
C ALA A 5 -9.16 -15.09 -23.48
N THR A 6 -9.52 -15.08 -22.19
CA THR A 6 -9.99 -13.87 -21.52
C THR A 6 -8.76 -12.99 -21.30
N THR A 7 -8.59 -11.96 -22.11
CA THR A 7 -7.60 -10.91 -21.84
C THR A 7 -8.00 -10.23 -20.55
N ALA A 8 -7.22 -10.46 -19.48
CA ALA A 8 -7.36 -9.73 -18.24
C ALA A 8 -7.08 -8.24 -18.53
N THR A 9 -8.10 -7.39 -18.39
CA THR A 9 -7.94 -5.94 -18.42
C THR A 9 -7.13 -5.56 -17.19
N THR A 10 -5.81 -5.36 -17.33
CA THR A 10 -5.01 -4.76 -16.27
C THR A 10 -5.57 -3.35 -16.04
N ALA A 11 -6.26 -3.16 -14.91
CA ALA A 11 -6.68 -1.85 -14.47
C ALA A 11 -5.46 -0.91 -14.52
N GLN A 12 -5.63 0.25 -15.14
CA GLN A 12 -4.54 1.21 -15.29
C GLN A 12 -4.13 1.68 -13.89
N SER A 13 -2.93 1.28 -13.47
CA SER A 13 -2.40 1.65 -12.17
C SER A 13 -1.82 3.05 -12.20
N ILE A 14 -2.07 3.85 -11.17
CA ILE A 14 -1.46 5.19 -10.99
C ILE A 14 -0.08 5.12 -10.32
N ALA A 15 0.29 3.96 -9.76
CA ALA A 15 1.55 3.74 -9.05
C ALA A 15 2.07 2.30 -9.25
N SER A 16 3.29 1.99 -8.81
CA SER A 16 3.78 0.60 -8.82
C SER A 16 3.19 -0.24 -7.67
N ALA A 17 2.72 0.41 -6.61
CA ALA A 17 2.04 -0.18 -5.48
C ALA A 17 1.14 0.88 -4.82
N PHE A 18 0.02 0.47 -4.24
CA PHE A 18 -0.88 1.35 -3.50
C PHE A 18 -1.51 0.63 -2.32
N TRP A 19 -1.51 1.25 -1.14
CA TRP A 19 -2.17 0.73 0.06
C TRP A 19 -3.28 1.70 0.48
N SER A 20 -4.54 1.26 0.44
CA SER A 20 -5.69 2.08 0.90
C SER A 20 -5.92 2.00 2.40
N PHE A 21 -5.32 1.02 3.07
CA PHE A 21 -5.46 0.77 4.50
C PHE A 21 -6.90 0.54 5.00
N ASP A 22 -7.80 0.07 4.14
CA ASP A 22 -9.17 -0.29 4.49
C ASP A 22 -9.20 -1.54 5.38
N SER A 23 -8.93 -1.36 6.68
CA SER A 23 -8.86 -2.39 7.73
C SER A 23 -7.76 -3.46 7.57
N ASN A 24 -6.89 -3.33 6.58
CA ASN A 24 -5.74 -4.22 6.36
C ASN A 24 -4.58 -3.44 5.71
N ALA A 25 -3.41 -4.06 5.59
CA ALA A 25 -2.23 -3.47 4.96
C ALA A 25 -1.84 -4.20 3.66
N LEU A 26 -2.82 -4.79 2.98
CA LEU A 26 -2.61 -5.45 1.69
C LEU A 26 -2.48 -4.41 0.57
N GLU A 27 -1.69 -4.74 -0.43
CA GLU A 27 -1.45 -3.87 -1.58
C GLU A 27 -2.53 -4.09 -2.65
N LEU A 28 -3.14 -3.00 -3.12
CA LEU A 28 -4.35 -3.04 -3.95
C LEU A 28 -4.12 -3.60 -5.36
N TYR A 29 -2.93 -3.42 -5.93
CA TYR A 29 -2.60 -3.87 -7.28
C TYR A 29 -2.05 -5.30 -7.32
N ASN A 30 -1.99 -6.00 -6.19
CA ASN A 30 -1.51 -7.37 -6.08
C ASN A 30 -0.10 -7.55 -6.69
N SER A 31 0.76 -6.55 -6.51
CA SER A 31 2.16 -6.52 -6.96
C SER A 31 3.09 -7.38 -6.09
N GLY A 32 2.55 -8.06 -5.07
CA GLY A 32 3.32 -8.83 -4.09
C GLY A 32 4.00 -7.95 -3.03
N LEU A 33 3.57 -6.70 -2.89
CA LEU A 33 4.10 -5.71 -1.94
C LEU A 33 3.19 -5.52 -0.73
N ASP A 34 2.53 -6.59 -0.26
CA ASP A 34 1.76 -6.52 0.97
C ASP A 34 2.62 -6.03 2.14
N ALA A 35 2.02 -5.19 2.96
CA ALA A 35 2.65 -4.62 4.14
C ALA A 35 2.14 -5.29 5.42
N THR A 36 2.88 -5.09 6.50
CA THR A 36 2.50 -5.48 7.85
C THR A 36 2.61 -4.29 8.78
N LEU A 37 1.71 -4.22 9.76
CA LEU A 37 1.75 -3.20 10.81
C LEU A 37 2.45 -3.78 12.04
N SER A 38 3.45 -3.05 12.55
CA SER A 38 4.20 -3.43 13.75
C SER A 38 4.05 -2.36 14.83
N GLY A 39 4.02 -2.77 16.10
CA GLY A 39 3.82 -1.88 17.23
C GLY A 39 2.37 -1.41 17.46
N SER A 40 1.40 -2.07 16.82
CA SER A 40 -0.05 -1.78 16.96
C SER A 40 -0.49 -0.35 16.60
N PRO A 41 -0.11 0.22 15.44
CA PRO A 41 -0.81 1.39 14.91
C PRO A 41 -2.25 1.03 14.53
N ILE A 42 -3.14 2.02 14.47
CA ILE A 42 -4.58 1.80 14.29
C ILE A 42 -5.05 2.33 12.94
N TYR A 43 -5.96 1.60 12.30
CA TYR A 43 -6.72 2.10 11.16
C TYR A 43 -7.75 3.13 11.64
N THR A 44 -7.84 4.25 10.94
CA THR A 44 -8.76 5.35 11.26
C THR A 44 -9.32 5.97 9.99
N THR A 45 -10.34 6.83 10.12
CA THR A 45 -10.93 7.54 9.01
C THR A 45 -9.90 8.44 8.32
N SER A 46 -9.81 8.34 6.98
CA SER A 46 -8.96 9.20 6.17
C SER A 46 -9.54 10.61 6.04
N PHE A 47 -8.67 11.62 6.05
CA PHE A 47 -9.02 13.00 5.68
C PHE A 47 -9.21 13.18 4.16
N ALA A 48 -8.63 12.29 3.34
CA ALA A 48 -8.64 12.41 1.88
C ALA A 48 -9.94 11.92 1.23
N GLY A 49 -10.89 11.38 2.00
CA GLY A 49 -12.19 10.90 1.50
C GLY A 49 -12.13 9.61 0.66
N TYR A 50 -10.96 8.99 0.56
CA TYR A 50 -10.74 7.67 -0.05
C TYR A 50 -9.77 6.86 0.79
N GLY A 51 -10.05 5.56 0.95
CA GLY A 51 -9.33 4.66 1.84
C GLY A 51 -9.46 5.01 3.33
N ALA A 52 -8.75 4.27 4.18
CA ALA A 52 -8.51 4.62 5.57
C ALA A 52 -7.10 5.22 5.74
N ALA A 53 -6.88 5.86 6.88
CA ALA A 53 -5.57 6.31 7.32
C ALA A 53 -5.00 5.37 8.39
N ILE A 54 -3.68 5.40 8.56
CA ILE A 54 -3.01 4.81 9.72
C ILE A 54 -2.68 5.93 10.71
N SER A 55 -3.07 5.74 11.97
CA SER A 55 -2.67 6.60 13.08
C SER A 55 -1.55 5.97 13.91
N PHE A 56 -0.49 6.75 14.11
CA PHE A 56 0.65 6.43 14.96
C PHE A 56 0.52 7.18 16.28
N THR A 57 0.55 6.48 17.41
CA THR A 57 0.35 7.01 18.76
C THR A 57 1.63 7.59 19.38
N ARG A 58 2.52 8.16 18.56
CA ARG A 58 3.82 8.76 18.96
C ARG A 58 4.82 7.78 19.61
N SER A 59 4.64 6.46 19.46
CA SER A 59 5.66 5.48 19.85
C SER A 59 6.67 5.25 18.73
N SER A 60 7.96 5.21 19.05
CA SER A 60 9.03 4.84 18.10
C SER A 60 8.97 3.37 17.66
N THR A 61 8.11 2.57 18.28
CA THR A 61 7.95 1.14 17.95
C THR A 61 6.93 0.88 16.86
N GLN A 62 6.22 1.91 16.37
CA GLN A 62 5.16 1.75 15.37
C GLN A 62 5.68 2.03 13.97
N TYR A 63 5.47 1.10 13.05
CA TYR A 63 5.86 1.25 11.66
C TYR A 63 5.02 0.37 10.73
N VAL A 64 4.98 0.78 9.46
CA VAL A 64 4.54 -0.06 8.34
C VAL A 64 5.77 -0.72 7.75
N TYR A 65 5.77 -2.04 7.65
CA TYR A 65 6.86 -2.80 7.06
C TYR A 65 6.41 -3.43 5.74
N ILE A 66 7.06 -3.03 4.66
CA ILE A 66 6.89 -3.62 3.33
C ILE A 66 8.08 -4.54 3.10
N THR A 67 7.82 -5.81 2.79
CA THR A 67 8.91 -6.75 2.54
C THR A 67 9.60 -6.37 1.21
N PRO A 68 10.90 -6.05 1.22
CA PRO A 68 11.57 -5.42 0.07
C PRO A 68 11.86 -6.38 -1.10
N LYS A 69 11.39 -7.63 -1.05
CA LYS A 69 11.81 -8.70 -1.99
C LYS A 69 11.54 -8.36 -3.47
N VAL A 70 10.72 -7.36 -3.75
CA VAL A 70 10.27 -6.97 -5.09
C VAL A 70 10.58 -5.51 -5.49
N LEU A 71 11.16 -4.68 -4.60
CA LEU A 71 11.45 -3.27 -4.92
C LEU A 71 12.94 -3.06 -5.25
N PRO A 72 13.29 -2.75 -6.51
CA PRO A 72 14.68 -2.60 -6.94
C PRO A 72 15.23 -1.20 -6.59
N PHE A 73 15.32 -0.87 -5.30
CA PHE A 73 15.73 0.45 -4.81
C PHE A 73 17.15 0.87 -5.24
N ASN A 74 17.99 -0.09 -5.65
CA ASN A 74 19.37 0.15 -6.07
C ASN A 74 19.55 0.27 -7.59
N SER A 75 18.51 0.06 -8.40
CA SER A 75 18.63 0.10 -9.86
C SER A 75 17.61 0.99 -10.56
N ARG A 76 16.64 1.56 -9.83
CA ARG A 76 15.64 2.47 -10.38
C ARG A 76 15.30 3.57 -9.38
N SER A 77 15.15 4.80 -9.86
CA SER A 77 14.55 5.89 -9.08
C SER A 77 13.08 5.60 -8.80
N PHE A 78 12.59 6.07 -7.65
CA PHE A 78 11.20 5.94 -7.26
C PHE A 78 10.74 7.18 -6.49
N THR A 79 9.43 7.34 -6.39
CA THR A 79 8.77 8.36 -5.58
C THR A 79 7.84 7.66 -4.60
N ILE A 80 7.70 8.21 -3.41
CA ILE A 80 6.64 7.84 -2.45
C ILE A 80 5.72 9.06 -2.31
N GLU A 81 4.43 8.83 -2.45
CA GLU A 81 3.39 9.84 -2.24
C GLU A 81 2.49 9.42 -1.08
N ALA A 82 2.28 10.34 -0.14
CA ALA A 82 1.42 10.11 1.02
C ALA A 82 0.86 11.43 1.55
N TRP A 83 -0.37 11.38 2.07
CA TRP A 83 -0.93 12.45 2.87
C TRP A 83 -0.59 12.22 4.33
N ILE A 84 0.05 13.19 4.97
CA ILE A 84 0.41 13.12 6.38
C ILE A 84 -0.30 14.26 7.10
N TYR A 85 -1.17 13.90 8.04
CA TYR A 85 -1.77 14.85 8.96
C TYR A 85 -1.05 14.78 10.31
N PRO A 86 -0.28 15.81 10.69
CA PRO A 86 0.33 15.85 12.01
C PRO A 86 -0.73 16.01 13.09
N VAL A 87 -0.61 15.23 14.15
CA VAL A 87 -1.45 15.29 15.36
C VAL A 87 -0.81 16.12 16.46
#